data_AF-A0A080M2N6-F1
#
_entry.id   AF-A0A080M2N6-F1
#
_cell.length_a   1.000
_cell.length_b   1.000
_cell.length_c   1.000
_cell.angle_alpha   90.00
_cell.angle_beta   90.00
_cell.angle_gamma   90.00
#
_symmetry.space_group_name_H-M   'P 1'
#
loop_
_entity.id
_entity.type
_entity.pdbx_description
1 polymer ?
#
loop_
_entity_poly.entity_id
_entity_poly.type
_entity_poly.pdbx_seq_one_letter_code
_entity_poly.pdbx_strand_id
1 'polypeptide(L)'
;MAGGDGAARRAALDAVLNDLVVLPFDAAAARAYAAVRLADPQRTRNALDKLIGAHALAVQATLITANPADFSRIPGLQVENWAS
;
A
#
# COMPACT_ATOMS: atom_id res chain seq x y z
N MET A 1 -2.67 21.81 23.50
CA MET A 1 -1.95 20.66 24.10
C MET A 1 -2.58 19.37 23.57
N ALA A 2 -2.02 18.76 22.52
CA ALA A 2 -2.60 17.62 21.80
C ALA A 2 -1.87 16.31 22.15
N GLY A 3 -1.92 15.92 23.44
CA GLY A 3 -1.17 14.78 23.99
C GLY A 3 -2.00 13.56 24.36
N GLY A 4 -3.26 13.44 23.91
CA GLY A 4 -4.14 12.33 24.29
C GLY A 4 -4.78 11.69 23.07
N ASP A 5 -4.10 10.70 22.48
CA ASP A 5 -4.75 9.70 21.60
C ASP A 5 -3.82 8.59 21.09
N GLY A 6 -2.50 8.68 21.33
CA GLY A 6 -1.53 7.73 20.76
C GLY A 6 -1.76 6.28 21.20
N ALA A 7 -2.13 6.08 22.47
CA ALA A 7 -2.45 4.75 23.01
C ALA A 7 -3.75 4.18 22.41
N ALA A 8 -4.79 5.01 22.27
CA ALA A 8 -6.05 4.59 21.66
C ALA A 8 -5.86 4.24 20.18
N ARG A 9 -5.09 5.03 19.43
CA ARG A 9 -4.73 4.72 18.03
C ARG A 9 -3.92 3.45 17.89
N ARG A 10 -3.02 3.15 18.86
CA ARG A 10 -2.27 1.89 18.88
C ARG A 10 -3.21 0.70 19.09
N ALA A 11 -4.08 0.78 20.09
CA ALA A 11 -5.05 -0.28 20.39
C ALA A 11 -6.01 -0.53 19.21
N ALA A 12 -6.48 0.53 18.54
CA ALA A 12 -7.31 0.39 17.35
C ALA A 12 -6.58 -0.29 16.18
N LEU A 13 -5.28 0.05 15.97
CA LEU A 13 -4.46 -0.64 14.98
C LEU A 13 -4.29 -2.12 15.32
N ASP A 14 -3.93 -2.44 16.57
CA ASP A 14 -3.70 -3.81 17.01
C ASP A 14 -4.98 -4.66 16.85
N ALA A 15 -6.15 -4.08 17.13
CA ALA A 15 -7.43 -4.74 16.92
C ALA A 15 -7.67 -5.09 15.44
N VAL A 16 -7.43 -4.15 14.52
CA VAL A 16 -7.59 -4.39 13.07
C VAL A 16 -6.60 -5.45 12.56
N LEU A 17 -5.36 -5.45 13.08
CA LEU A 17 -4.35 -6.42 12.66
C LEU A 17 -4.66 -7.86 13.10
N ASN A 18 -5.51 -8.07 14.10
CA ASN A 18 -5.93 -9.42 14.50
C ASN A 18 -6.86 -10.08 13.47
N ASP A 19 -7.60 -9.29 12.70
CA ASP A 19 -8.56 -9.78 11.71
C ASP A 19 -7.98 -9.84 10.29
N LEU A 20 -6.75 -9.37 10.09
CA LEU A 20 -6.10 -9.27 8.79
C LEU A 20 -4.88 -10.18 8.69
N VAL A 21 -4.70 -10.77 7.51
CA VAL A 21 -3.46 -11.46 7.17
C VAL A 21 -2.41 -10.40 6.79
N VAL A 22 -1.37 -10.27 7.60
CA VAL A 22 -0.23 -9.39 7.31
C VAL A 22 0.80 -10.14 6.48
N LEU A 23 0.95 -9.77 5.21
CA LEU A 23 1.95 -10.35 4.31
C LEU A 23 3.30 -9.64 4.44
N PRO A 24 4.43 -10.37 4.44
CA PRO A 24 5.75 -9.77 4.50
C PRO A 24 6.14 -9.15 3.15
N PHE A 25 6.80 -7.99 3.17
CA PHE A 25 7.42 -7.44 1.96
C PHE A 25 8.69 -8.22 1.62
N ASP A 26 8.58 -9.18 0.70
CA ASP A 26 9.64 -10.11 0.35
C ASP A 26 10.44 -9.72 -0.91
N ALA A 27 11.31 -10.62 -1.38
CA ALA A 27 12.12 -10.39 -2.57
C ALA A 27 11.30 -10.28 -3.87
N ALA A 28 10.14 -10.93 -3.95
CA ALA A 28 9.25 -10.80 -5.12
C ALA A 28 8.63 -9.41 -5.16
N ALA A 29 8.13 -8.92 -4.01
CA ALA A 29 7.63 -7.56 -3.86
C ALA A 29 8.71 -6.51 -4.16
N ALA A 30 9.94 -6.72 -3.70
CA ALA A 30 11.08 -5.84 -3.99
C ALA A 30 11.38 -5.75 -5.51
N ARG A 31 11.32 -6.87 -6.23
CA ARG A 31 11.50 -6.90 -7.70
C ARG A 31 10.37 -6.19 -8.44
N ALA A 32 9.11 -6.41 -8.02
CA ALA A 32 7.98 -5.69 -8.57
C ALA A 32 8.13 -4.17 -8.35
N TYR A 33 8.57 -3.75 -7.16
CA TYR A 33 8.80 -2.35 -6.85
C TYR A 33 9.88 -1.72 -7.73
N ALA A 34 10.97 -2.44 -8.01
CA ALA A 34 12.00 -1.96 -8.93
C ALA A 34 11.43 -1.68 -10.33
N ALA A 35 10.60 -2.58 -10.85
CA ALA A 35 9.94 -2.38 -12.15
C ALA A 35 9.00 -1.17 -12.15
N VAL A 36 8.16 -1.04 -11.13
CA VAL A 36 7.24 0.12 -10.96
C VAL A 36 8.02 1.42 -10.89
N ARG A 37 9.10 1.45 -10.11
CA ARG A 37 9.93 2.65 -9.91
C ARG A 37 10.71 3.06 -11.16
N LEU A 38 11.13 2.10 -11.99
CA LEU A 38 11.80 2.37 -13.26
C LEU A 38 10.83 2.89 -14.33
N ALA A 39 9.57 2.44 -14.29
CA ALA A 39 8.54 2.86 -15.24
C ALA A 39 7.97 4.27 -14.95
N ASP A 40 8.14 4.79 -13.73
CA ASP A 40 7.61 6.11 -13.34
C ASP A 40 8.68 7.23 -13.45
N PRO A 41 8.47 8.25 -14.33
CA PRO A 41 9.33 9.42 -14.42
C PRO A 41 9.47 10.19 -13.08
N GLN A 42 8.47 10.11 -12.20
CA GLN A 42 8.47 10.73 -10.87
C GLN A 42 8.89 9.73 -9.77
N ARG A 43 9.87 8.86 -10.06
CA ARG A 43 10.35 7.76 -9.20
C ARG A 43 10.62 8.08 -7.72
N THR A 44 10.80 9.34 -7.33
CA THR A 44 11.04 9.76 -5.94
C THR A 44 9.77 10.15 -5.17
N ARG A 45 8.66 10.44 -5.85
CA ARG A 45 7.37 10.78 -5.21
C ARG A 45 6.62 9.51 -4.80
N ASN A 46 5.81 9.61 -3.76
CA ASN A 46 4.89 8.58 -3.27
C ASN A 46 5.57 7.21 -3.13
N ALA A 47 6.77 7.20 -2.51
CA ALA A 47 7.60 6.00 -2.43
C ALA A 47 6.92 4.86 -1.65
N LEU A 48 6.13 5.19 -0.62
CA LEU A 48 5.35 4.22 0.16
C LEU A 48 4.19 3.65 -0.67
N ASP A 49 3.42 4.48 -1.37
CA ASP A 49 2.33 4.00 -2.23
C ASP A 49 2.86 3.06 -3.31
N LYS A 50 4.02 3.39 -3.90
CA LYS A 50 4.67 2.49 -4.85
C LYS A 50 5.08 1.16 -4.24
N LEU A 51 5.55 1.14 -2.98
CA LEU A 51 5.82 -0.11 -2.27
C LEU A 51 4.53 -0.91 -2.04
N ILE A 52 3.45 -0.25 -1.62
CA ILE A 52 2.13 -0.88 -1.40
C ILE A 52 1.58 -1.48 -2.69
N GLY A 53 1.55 -0.69 -3.77
CA GLY A 53 1.05 -1.14 -5.07
C GLY A 53 1.90 -2.23 -5.70
N ALA A 54 3.23 -2.15 -5.58
CA ALA A 54 4.12 -3.21 -6.02
C ALA A 54 3.97 -4.50 -5.21
N HIS A 55 3.73 -4.39 -3.91
CA HIS A 55 3.47 -5.54 -3.05
C HIS A 55 2.16 -6.23 -3.46
N ALA A 56 1.07 -5.47 -3.63
CA ALA A 56 -0.20 -5.97 -4.12
C ALA A 56 -0.08 -6.65 -5.48
N LEU A 57 0.69 -6.07 -6.42
CA LEU A 57 0.98 -6.67 -7.72
C LEU A 57 1.73 -8.00 -7.58
N ALA A 58 2.74 -8.08 -6.71
CA ALA A 58 3.55 -9.28 -6.51
C ALA A 58 2.76 -10.45 -5.92
N VAL A 59 1.81 -10.16 -5.04
CA VAL A 59 0.92 -11.17 -4.44
C VAL A 59 -0.39 -11.37 -5.22
N GLN A 60 -0.53 -10.69 -6.37
CA GLN A 60 -1.70 -10.76 -7.25
C GLN A 60 -3.03 -10.39 -6.55
N ALA A 61 -2.98 -9.42 -5.64
CA ALA A 61 -4.15 -8.93 -4.91
C ALA A 61 -4.75 -7.67 -5.56
N THR A 62 -6.04 -7.46 -5.33
CA THR A 62 -6.71 -6.17 -5.59
C THR A 62 -6.34 -5.16 -4.50
N LEU A 63 -5.83 -4.00 -4.90
CA LEU A 63 -5.56 -2.90 -3.98
C LEU A 63 -6.83 -2.08 -3.75
N ILE A 64 -7.31 -2.07 -2.51
CA ILE A 64 -8.42 -1.20 -2.11
C ILE A 64 -7.85 0.13 -1.61
N THR A 65 -8.28 1.25 -2.18
CA THR A 65 -7.85 2.58 -1.72
C THR A 65 -8.86 3.70 -1.98
N ALA A 66 -8.83 4.75 -1.16
CA ALA A 66 -9.60 5.98 -1.34
C ALA A 66 -8.96 6.96 -2.37
N ASN A 67 -7.71 6.72 -2.79
CA ASN A 67 -6.97 7.55 -3.76
C ASN A 67 -6.52 6.74 -5.00
N PRO A 68 -7.44 6.16 -5.80
CA PRO A 68 -7.08 5.25 -6.90
C PRO A 68 -6.19 5.89 -7.97
N ALA A 69 -6.25 7.21 -8.14
CA ALA A 69 -5.42 7.94 -9.09
C ALA A 69 -3.91 7.76 -8.84
N ASP A 70 -3.49 7.61 -7.58
CA ASP A 70 -2.07 7.46 -7.20
C ASP A 70 -1.48 6.12 -7.66
N PHE A 71 -2.33 5.13 -7.95
CA PHE A 71 -1.94 3.78 -8.35
C PHE A 71 -2.17 3.50 -9.84
N SER A 72 -2.83 4.41 -10.56
CA SER A 72 -3.17 4.27 -11.99
C SER A 72 -1.99 4.02 -12.94
N ARG A 73 -0.76 4.33 -12.49
CA ARG A 73 0.47 4.18 -13.28
C ARG A 73 1.15 2.84 -13.10
N ILE A 74 0.63 1.94 -12.25
CA ILE A 74 1.19 0.61 -12.02
C ILE A 74 0.53 -0.40 -12.98
N PRO A 75 1.20 -0.84 -14.05
CA PRO A 75 0.58 -1.74 -15.03
C PRO A 75 0.23 -3.08 -14.40
N GLY A 76 -0.98 -3.58 -14.68
CA GLY A 76 -1.46 -4.89 -14.21
C GLY A 76 -2.01 -4.92 -12.78
N LEU A 77 -1.89 -3.83 -12.02
CA LEU A 77 -2.47 -3.72 -10.68
C LEU A 77 -3.98 -3.54 -10.75
N GLN A 78 -4.74 -4.40 -10.07
CA GLN A 78 -6.17 -4.23 -9.89
C GLN A 78 -6.42 -3.26 -8.74
N VAL A 79 -7.28 -2.26 -8.94
CA VAL A 79 -7.57 -1.22 -7.95
C VAL A 79 -9.07 -1.05 -7.80
N GLU A 80 -9.54 -1.03 -6.56
CA GLU A 80 -10.93 -0.72 -6.22
C GLU A 80 -10.99 0.45 -5.23
N ASN A 81 -12.04 1.25 -5.33
CA ASN A 81 -12.35 2.30 -4.36
C ASN A 81 -13.67 1.95 -3.65
N TRP A 82 -13.59 1.76 -2.33
CA TRP A 82 -14.73 1.47 -1.48
C TRP A 82 -15.16 2.66 -0.62
N ALA A 83 -14.49 3.80 -0.75
CA ALA A 83 -14.91 5.03 -0.10
C ALA A 83 -16.17 5.57 -0.80
N SER A 84 -17.28 5.57 -0.05
CA SER A 84 -18.57 6.18 -0.41
C SER A 84 -18.52 7.71 -0.33
#